data_AF-D9WLC1-F1
#
_entry.id   AF-D9WLC1-F1
#
_cell.length_a   1.000
_cell.length_b   1.000
_cell.length_c   1.000
_cell.angle_alpha   90.00
_cell.angle_beta   90.00
_cell.angle_gamma   90.00
#
_symmetry.space_group_name_H-M   'P 1'
#
loop_
_entity.id
_entity.type
_entity.pdbx_description
1 polymer ?
#
loop_
_entity_poly.entity_id
_entity_poly.type
_entity_poly.pdbx_seq_one_letter_code
_entity_poly.pdbx_strand_id
1 'polypeptide(L)' 'MVWRDATSYTHGGEPVGALKQGVNYFYCQENLNRPERYGKWTNVWWAKTDDDNGNKDVYVSDVYVRGGDNDQPLPGLPVC' A
#
# COMPACT_ATOMS: atom_id res chain seq x y z
N MET A 1 6.41 -4.43 5.82
CA MET A 1 7.40 -3.34 6.05
C MET A 1 7.57 -2.56 4.77
N VAL A 2 7.50 -1.23 4.85
CA VAL A 2 7.61 -0.34 3.68
C VAL A 2 9.06 0.06 3.52
N TRP A 3 9.60 -0.10 2.32
CA TRP A 3 11.03 0.12 2.09
C TRP A 3 11.38 1.56 1.75
N ARG A 4 10.38 2.42 1.57
CA ARG A 4 10.48 3.85 1.28
C ARG A 4 9.21 4.58 1.71
N ASP A 5 9.25 5.91 1.80
CA ASP A 5 8.04 6.71 2.00
C ASP A 5 7.06 6.49 0.83
N ALA A 6 5.80 6.21 1.15
CA ALA A 6 4.74 5.87 0.21
C ALA A 6 3.55 6.80 0.42
N THR A 7 2.89 7.23 -0.64
CA THR A 7 1.66 8.03 -0.53
C THR A 7 0.53 7.12 -0.03
N SER A 8 -0.19 7.57 1.00
CA SER A 8 -1.41 6.91 1.46
C SER A 8 -2.63 7.47 0.74
N TYR A 9 -3.56 6.59 0.37
CA TYR A 9 -4.77 6.92 -0.37
C TYR A 9 -6.01 6.51 0.42
N THR A 10 -7.12 7.23 0.25
CA THR A 10 -8.42 6.71 0.67
C THR A 10 -8.82 5.50 -0.17
N HIS A 11 -9.86 4.77 0.27
CA HIS A 11 -10.49 3.73 -0.54
C HIS A 11 -10.92 4.24 -1.94
N GLY A 12 -11.29 5.52 -2.06
CA GLY A 12 -11.62 6.17 -3.33
C GLY A 12 -10.42 6.53 -4.20
N GLY A 13 -9.19 6.32 -3.73
CA GLY A 13 -7.97 6.64 -4.45
C GLY A 13 -7.50 8.09 -4.32
N GLU A 14 -8.03 8.84 -3.36
CA GLU A 14 -7.60 10.22 -3.09
C GLU A 14 -6.37 10.22 -2.18
N PRO A 15 -5.26 10.90 -2.54
CA PRO A 15 -4.08 10.99 -1.69
C PRO A 15 -4.40 11.79 -0.43
N VAL A 16 -4.20 11.20 0.74
CA VAL A 16 -4.52 11.82 2.04
C VAL A 16 -3.30 12.05 2.93
N GLY A 17 -2.18 11.41 2.60
CA GLY A 17 -0.98 11.52 3.40
C GLY A 17 0.18 10.71 2.85
N ALA A 18 1.08 10.37 3.74
CA ALA A 18 2.22 9.53 3.44
C ALA A 18 2.48 8.58 4.61
N LEU A 19 2.85 7.35 4.28
CA LEU A 19 3.36 6.34 5.18
C LEU A 19 4.88 6.31 5.03
N LYS A 20 5.62 6.60 6.10
CA LYS A 20 7.08 6.64 6.04
C LYS A 20 7.67 5.25 5.95
N GLN A 21 8.90 5.19 5.46
CA GLN A 21 9.67 3.95 5.46
C GLN A 21 9.82 3.38 6.88
N GLY A 22 9.62 2.06 7.02
CA GLY A 22 9.68 1.41 8.33
C GLY A 22 8.86 0.14 8.46
N VAL A 23 8.76 -0.33 9.71
CA VAL A 23 7.93 -1.47 10.08
C VAL A 23 6.50 -0.96 10.30
N ASN A 24 5.76 -0.85 9.21
CA ASN A 24 4.33 -0.54 9.24
C ASN A 24 3.52 -1.84 9.29
N TYR A 25 2.42 -1.80 10.03
CA TYR A 25 1.45 -2.89 10.15
C TYR A 25 0.38 -2.73 9.08
N PHE A 26 0.13 -3.81 8.34
CA PHE A 26 -0.94 -3.87 7.36
C PHE A 26 -2.03 -4.78 7.88
N TYR A 27 -3.27 -4.36 7.74
CA TYR A 27 -4.43 -5.14 8.18
C TYR A 27 -4.80 -6.21 7.16
N CYS A 28 -4.99 -5.79 5.91
CA CYS A 28 -5.33 -6.63 4.78
C CYS A 28 -4.87 -5.96 3.48
N GLN A 29 -5.09 -6.61 2.35
CA GLN A 29 -4.88 -6.05 1.02
C GLN A 29 -6.09 -6.25 0.14
N GLU A 30 -6.33 -5.31 -0.77
CA GLU A 30 -7.47 -5.35 -1.68
C GLU A 30 -7.01 -5.02 -3.09
N ASN A 31 -7.57 -5.71 -4.09
CA ASN A 31 -7.35 -5.36 -5.48
C ASN A 31 -8.36 -4.29 -5.88
N LEU A 32 -7.95 -3.03 -5.76
CA LEU A 32 -8.77 -1.88 -6.15
C LEU A 32 -8.84 -1.69 -7.68
N ASN A 33 -8.29 -2.62 -8.47
CA ASN A 33 -8.11 -2.51 -9.93
C ASN A 33 -7.44 -1.19 -10.35
N ARG A 34 -6.66 -0.61 -9.44
CA ARG A 34 -6.01 0.67 -9.60
C ARG A 34 -4.51 0.42 -9.67
N PRO A 35 -3.91 0.39 -10.88
CA PRO A 35 -2.47 0.18 -11.00
C PRO A 35 -1.74 1.43 -10.52
N GLU A 36 -0.84 1.23 -9.56
CA GLU A 36 0.15 2.23 -9.17
C GLU A 36 1.50 1.85 -9.77
N ARG A 37 2.22 2.84 -10.29
CA ARG A 37 3.45 2.62 -11.03
C ARG A 37 4.60 3.42 -10.44
N TYR A 38 5.59 2.71 -9.92
CA TYR A 38 6.80 3.31 -9.37
C TYR A 38 8.02 2.89 -10.18
N GLY A 39 8.48 3.80 -11.05
CA GLY A 39 9.59 3.54 -11.95
C GLY A 39 9.28 2.38 -12.91
N LYS A 40 9.85 1.20 -12.63
CA LYS A 40 9.67 -0.04 -13.40
C LYS A 40 8.71 -1.05 -12.77
N TRP A 41 8.24 -0.76 -11.56
CA TRP A 41 7.33 -1.64 -10.81
C TRP A 41 5.90 -1.14 -10.96
N THR A 42 4.96 -2.06 -11.10
CA THR A 42 3.53 -1.78 -11.22
C THR A 42 2.78 -2.79 -10.34
N ASN A 43 1.83 -2.31 -9.55
CA ASN A 43 0.95 -3.20 -8.80
C ASN A 43 -0.47 -2.62 -8.70
N VAL A 44 -1.46 -3.51 -8.83
CA VAL A 44 -2.89 -3.23 -8.67
C VAL A 44 -3.41 -3.51 -7.26
N TRP A 45 -2.60 -4.17 -6.43
CA TRP A 45 -2.90 -4.50 -5.04
C TRP A 45 -2.53 -3.38 -4.09
N TRP A 46 -3.41 -3.17 -3.11
CA TRP A 46 -3.32 -2.10 -2.13
C TRP A 46 -3.47 -2.65 -0.73
N ALA A 47 -2.43 -2.51 0.08
CA ALA A 47 -2.45 -2.87 1.49
C ALA A 47 -3.08 -1.77 2.35
N LYS A 48 -4.09 -2.15 3.13
CA LYS A 48 -4.78 -1.31 4.10
C LYS A 48 -3.95 -1.17 5.38
N THR A 49 -3.76 0.07 5.83
CA THR A 49 -2.91 0.46 6.96
C THR A 49 -3.41 1.77 7.56
N ASP A 50 -2.85 2.16 8.69
CA ASP A 50 -2.93 3.54 9.19
C ASP A 50 -1.64 4.28 8.79
N ASP A 51 -1.72 5.57 8.49
CA ASP A 51 -0.53 6.37 8.12
C ASP A 51 0.04 7.19 9.29
N ASP A 52 1.25 7.71 9.07
CA ASP A 52 1.97 8.53 10.07
C ASP A 52 1.35 9.92 10.25
N ASN A 53 0.46 10.33 9.35
CA ASN A 53 -0.28 11.58 9.45
C ASN A 53 -1.50 11.46 10.38
N GLY A 54 -1.80 10.25 10.88
CA GLY A 54 -2.93 9.98 11.77
C GLY A 54 -4.22 9.60 11.03
N ASN A 55 -4.16 9.37 9.72
CA ASN A 55 -5.28 8.81 8.97
C ASN A 55 -5.35 7.30 9.22
N LYS A 56 -6.57 6.79 9.41
CA LYS A 56 -6.85 5.38 9.58
C LYS A 56 -7.57 4.82 8.36
N ASP A 57 -7.49 3.51 8.18
CA ASP A 57 -8.16 2.81 7.07
C ASP A 57 -7.74 3.32 5.68
N VAL A 58 -6.46 3.71 5.55
CA VAL A 58 -5.89 4.16 4.29
C VAL A 58 -5.20 3.02 3.56
N TYR A 59 -4.96 3.23 2.27
CA TYR A 59 -4.42 2.24 1.36
C TYR A 59 -3.08 2.70 0.84
N VAL A 60 -2.09 1.81 0.86
CA VAL A 60 -0.77 2.03 0.28
C VAL A 60 -0.52 0.95 -0.75
N SER A 61 -0.02 1.34 -1.92
CA SER A 61 0.26 0.37 -2.97
C SER A 61 1.37 -0.59 -2.55
N ASP A 62 1.17 -1.86 -2.85
CA ASP A 62 2.11 -2.95 -2.59
C ASP A 62 3.46 -2.75 -3.29
N VAL A 63 3.52 -1.89 -4.32
CA VAL A 63 4.80 -1.48 -4.95
C VAL A 63 5.80 -0.91 -3.93
N TYR A 64 5.31 -0.24 -2.90
CA TYR A 64 6.15 0.35 -1.85
C TYR A 64 6.41 -0.61 -0.68
N VAL A 65 5.78 -1.79 -0.68
CA VAL A 65 5.91 -2.77 0.39
C VAL A 65 6.97 -3.81 0.04
N ARG A 66 7.87 -4.07 0.98
CA ARG A 66 8.92 -5.07 0.81
C ARG A 66 8.31 -6.46 0.85
N GLY A 67 8.59 -7.26 -0.17
CA GLY A 67 8.12 -8.64 -0.30
C GLY A 67 6.92 -8.80 -1.21
N GLY A 68 6.35 -7.72 -1.75
CA GLY A 68 5.37 -7.77 -2.83
C GLY A 68 6.05 -7.95 -4.19
N ASP A 69 5.33 -8.56 -5.13
CA ASP A 69 5.76 -8.72 -6.53
C ASP A 69 4.87 -7.87 -7.45
N ASN A 70 5.26 -7.66 -8.71
CA ASN A 70 4.44 -6.89 -9.66
C ASN A 70 3.09 -7.57 -9.90
N ASP A 71 2.01 -6.78 -9.82
CA ASP A 71 0.62 -7.22 -10.03
C ASP A 71 0.21 -8.43 -9.16
N GLN A 72 0.91 -8.66 -8.04
CA GLN A 72 0.64 -9.76 -7.12
C GLN A 72 0.39 -9.25 -5.70
N PRO A 73 -0.45 -9.98 -4.93
CA PRO A 73 -0.68 -9.69 -3.54
C PRO A 73 0.56 -9.98 -2.69
N LEU A 74 0.75 -9.23 -1.62
CA LEU A 74 1.74 -9.50 -0.58
C LEU A 74 1.55 -10.88 0.04
N PRO A 75 2.55 -11.78 -0.06
CA PRO A 75 2.49 -13.07 0.60
C PRO A 75 2.52 -12.89 2.12
N GLY A 76 1.49 -13.43 2.80
CA GLY A 76 1.33 -13.35 4.26
C GLY A 76 0.37 -12.26 4.75
N LEU A 77 -0.14 -11.41 3.85
CA LEU A 77 -1.19 -10.45 4.17
C LEU A 77 -2.55 -11.00 3.70
N PRO A 78 -3.60 -11.04 4.54
CA PRO A 78 -4.90 -11.54 4.12
C PRO A 78 -5.55 -10.58 3.13
N VAL A 79 -6.32 -11.13 2.20
CA VAL A 79 -7.10 -10.34 1.23
C VAL A 79 -8.41 -9.89 1.90
N CYS A 80 -8.67 -8.59 1.84
CA CYS A 80 -9.99 -8.00 1.92
C CYS A 80 -10.66 -8.20 0.54
#